data_AF-A0A0C2XPV2-F1
#
_entry.id   AF-A0A0C2XPV2-F1
#
_cell.length_a   1.000
_cell.length_b   1.000
_cell.length_c   1.000
_cell.angle_alpha   90.00
_cell.angle_beta   90.00
_cell.angle_gamma   90.00
#
_symmetry.space_group_name_H-M   'P 1'
#
loop_
_entity.id
_entity.type
_entity.pdbx_description
1 polymer ?
#
loop_
_entity_poly.entity_id
_entity_poly.type
_entity_poly.pdbx_seq_one_letter_code
_entity_poly.pdbx_strand_id
1 'polypeptide(L)'
;MLAFVTGWCVALGGTTALDTLGSQSFTGATRKTDLGIHFQRCVLLLWILLIPVSILWAFMEPVLLALGQPPLLAFHVQRFLRVLIIGAPGYVGFESMKKYLQCQGIMGASTTILAIVSPINIGLNIVLVHHTSLGLLGSPLAVSITYWLCFAFLAIYTYLSPIHRENETWGGIQLRTVLDFKSCYEFLKLALPGILMVGTEWAAFEIVALAAGRLGAIPLAAQSIIMTTDQILNTLPFGIGVAASMRVGNFIGARSPSGAKAAAHASALLSVIVGLVVMVAMMASKDASSAFAIAH
;
A
#
# COMPACT_ATOMS: atom_id res chain seq x y z
N MET A 1 -2.69 8.24 -10.72
CA MET A 1 -1.43 8.57 -10.01
C MET A 1 -1.64 9.58 -8.89
N LEU A 2 -2.40 10.67 -9.09
CA LEU A 2 -2.72 11.67 -8.04
C LEU A 2 -3.18 11.07 -6.69
N ALA A 3 -4.05 10.06 -6.70
CA ALA A 3 -4.50 9.39 -5.48
C ALA A 3 -3.37 8.62 -4.74
N PHE A 4 -2.36 8.13 -5.47
CA PHE A 4 -1.19 7.49 -4.86
C PHE A 4 -0.34 8.49 -4.08
N VAL A 5 -0.02 9.62 -4.71
CA VAL A 5 0.80 10.68 -4.10
C VAL A 5 0.10 11.34 -2.92
N THR A 6 -1.21 11.55 -3.03
CA THR A 6 -1.96 12.34 -2.03
C THR A 6 -2.61 11.50 -0.93
N GLY A 7 -2.92 10.22 -1.17
CA GLY A 7 -3.65 9.39 -0.20
C GLY A 7 -3.07 8.00 0.04
N TRP A 8 -2.75 7.24 -1.01
CA TRP A 8 -2.25 5.87 -0.80
C TRP A 8 -0.88 5.82 -0.13
N CYS A 9 -0.06 6.87 -0.24
CA CYS A 9 1.17 7.03 0.54
C CYS A 9 0.92 7.01 2.06
N VAL A 10 -0.23 7.51 2.54
CA VAL A 10 -0.60 7.50 3.96
C VAL A 10 -0.80 6.06 4.45
N ALA A 11 -1.48 5.24 3.65
CA ALA A 11 -1.70 3.83 3.96
C ALA A 11 -0.40 3.02 3.83
N LEU A 12 0.25 3.07 2.67
CA LEU A 12 1.46 2.28 2.37
C LEU A 12 2.64 2.69 3.25
N GLY A 13 2.96 3.99 3.28
CA GLY A 13 4.06 4.52 4.07
C GLY A 13 3.76 4.49 5.57
N GLY A 14 2.55 4.84 5.97
CA GLY A 14 2.18 4.89 7.39
C GLY A 14 2.13 3.51 8.05
N THR A 15 1.76 2.46 7.32
CA THR A 15 1.77 1.08 7.83
C THR A 15 3.17 0.49 7.97
N THR A 16 4.20 1.06 7.36
CA THR A 16 5.61 0.63 7.59
C THR A 16 6.06 0.82 9.05
N ALA A 17 5.46 1.77 9.77
CA ALA A 17 5.67 1.91 11.20
C ALA A 17 5.21 0.67 11.98
N LEU A 18 4.15 0.01 11.49
CA LEU A 18 3.66 -1.25 12.07
C LEU A 18 4.59 -2.42 11.73
N ASP A 19 5.26 -2.42 10.58
CA ASP A 19 6.30 -3.42 10.28
C ASP A 19 7.42 -3.37 11.32
N THR A 20 7.79 -2.17 11.79
CA THR A 20 8.87 -1.98 12.78
C THR A 20 8.38 -2.24 14.20
N LEU A 21 7.38 -1.48 14.66
CA LEU A 21 6.90 -1.57 16.04
C LEU A 21 6.15 -2.87 16.32
N GLY A 22 5.39 -3.36 15.34
CA GLY A 22 4.60 -4.58 15.47
C GLY A 22 5.49 -5.82 15.57
N SER A 23 6.43 -6.01 14.65
CA SER A 23 7.33 -7.18 14.68
C SER A 23 8.22 -7.21 15.93
N GLN A 24 8.76 -6.06 16.34
CA GLN A 24 9.54 -5.96 17.57
C GLN A 24 8.70 -6.25 18.82
N SER A 25 7.46 -5.74 18.86
CA SER A 25 6.54 -5.98 19.96
C SER A 25 6.12 -7.46 20.03
N PHE A 26 5.88 -8.10 18.89
CA PHE A 26 5.43 -9.50 18.84
C PHE A 26 6.39 -10.47 19.54
N THR A 27 7.70 -10.24 19.41
CA THR A 27 8.74 -11.13 19.95
C THR A 27 9.44 -10.60 21.20
N GLY A 28 9.39 -9.27 21.43
CA GLY A 28 10.12 -8.61 22.51
C GLY A 28 9.27 -8.05 23.64
N ALA A 29 7.95 -7.99 23.49
CA ALA A 29 7.07 -7.43 24.53
C ALA A 29 6.79 -8.44 25.65
N THR A 30 6.70 -7.94 26.88
CA THR A 30 6.26 -8.73 28.04
C THR A 30 4.78 -9.12 27.93
N ARG A 31 3.98 -8.32 27.22
CA ARG A 31 2.54 -8.59 26.99
C ARG A 31 2.30 -8.88 25.51
N LYS A 32 1.80 -10.08 25.21
CA LYS A 32 1.44 -10.50 23.84
C LYS A 32 0.42 -9.58 23.16
N THR A 33 -0.42 -8.91 23.94
CA THR A 33 -1.46 -7.99 23.46
C THR A 33 -0.94 -6.66 22.93
N ASP A 34 0.34 -6.31 23.17
CA ASP A 34 0.91 -5.03 22.73
C ASP A 34 0.89 -4.90 21.20
N LEU A 35 1.04 -6.00 20.45
CA LEU A 35 0.88 -6.02 18.99
C LEU A 35 -0.53 -5.58 18.57
N GLY A 36 -1.57 -6.03 19.27
CA GLY A 36 -2.96 -5.63 19.03
C GLY A 36 -3.20 -4.14 19.29
N ILE A 37 -2.53 -3.58 20.30
CA ILE A 37 -2.58 -2.14 20.61
C ILE A 37 -1.90 -1.34 19.50
N HIS A 38 -0.73 -1.78 19.01
CA HIS A 38 -0.06 -1.14 17.88
C HIS A 38 -0.89 -1.16 16.59
N PHE A 39 -1.59 -2.26 16.32
CA PHE A 39 -2.51 -2.34 15.19
C PHE A 39 -3.70 -1.37 15.33
N GLN A 40 -4.37 -1.34 16.48
CA GLN A 40 -5.47 -0.40 16.73
C GLN A 40 -5.01 1.06 16.59
N ARG A 41 -3.81 1.37 17.12
CA ARG A 41 -3.20 2.69 16.99
C ARG A 41 -2.90 3.05 15.54
N CYS A 42 -2.35 2.11 14.78
CA CYS A 42 -2.09 2.28 13.36
C CYS A 42 -3.37 2.64 12.60
N VAL A 43 -4.44 1.85 12.74
CA VAL A 43 -5.71 2.11 12.06
C VAL A 43 -6.27 3.49 12.43
N LEU A 44 -6.34 3.82 13.72
CA LEU A 44 -6.90 5.10 14.17
C LEU A 44 -6.09 6.31 13.70
N LEU A 45 -4.76 6.27 13.85
CA LEU A 45 -3.91 7.39 13.44
C LEU A 45 -3.90 7.58 11.93
N LEU A 46 -3.89 6.48 11.15
CA LEU A 46 -3.94 6.57 9.69
C LEU A 46 -5.31 7.03 9.20
N TRP A 47 -6.42 6.65 9.87
CA TRP A 47 -7.74 7.21 9.59
C TRP A 47 -7.81 8.71 9.90
N ILE A 48 -7.18 9.17 10.99
CA ILE A 48 -7.07 10.61 11.28
C ILE A 48 -6.26 11.33 10.20
N LEU A 49 -5.14 10.75 9.75
CA LEU A 49 -4.34 11.32 8.66
C LEU A 49 -5.07 11.30 7.30
N LEU A 50 -6.05 10.41 7.10
CA LEU A 50 -6.92 10.43 5.93
C LEU A 50 -7.94 11.57 5.93
N ILE A 51 -8.24 12.22 7.07
CA ILE A 51 -9.19 13.34 7.13
C ILE A 51 -8.73 14.51 6.25
N PRO A 52 -7.51 15.07 6.41
CA PRO A 52 -7.05 16.15 5.54
C PRO A 52 -6.95 15.71 4.07
N VAL A 53 -6.58 14.45 3.80
CA VAL A 53 -6.58 13.89 2.43
C VAL A 53 -7.99 13.86 1.84
N SER A 54 -8.99 13.49 2.63
CA SER A 54 -10.38 13.43 2.20
C SER A 54 -10.94 14.82 1.90
N ILE A 55 -10.56 15.83 2.70
CA ILE A 55 -10.89 17.24 2.44
C ILE A 55 -10.24 17.68 1.12
N LEU A 56 -8.95 17.36 0.93
CA LEU A 56 -8.26 17.65 -0.31
C LEU A 56 -8.98 17.01 -1.51
N TRP A 57 -9.29 15.71 -1.44
CA TRP A 57 -10.01 14.95 -2.47
C TRP A 57 -11.42 15.50 -2.75
N ALA A 58 -12.11 16.01 -1.74
CA ALA A 58 -13.42 16.63 -1.89
C ALA A 58 -13.36 17.95 -2.68
N PHE A 59 -12.26 18.71 -2.57
CA PHE A 59 -12.05 20.02 -3.18
C PHE A 59 -10.85 20.04 -4.16
N MET A 60 -10.64 18.97 -4.93
CA MET A 60 -9.50 18.90 -5.86
C MET A 60 -9.64 19.77 -7.11
N GLU A 61 -10.85 20.16 -7.51
CA GLU A 61 -11.05 20.90 -8.75
C GLU A 61 -10.34 22.27 -8.76
N PRO A 62 -10.47 23.14 -7.73
CA PRO A 62 -9.70 24.37 -7.64
C PRO A 62 -8.18 24.16 -7.68
N VAL A 63 -7.69 23.08 -7.05
CA VAL A 63 -6.26 22.75 -7.02
C VAL A 63 -5.77 22.39 -8.43
N LEU A 64 -6.52 21.58 -9.16
CA LEU A 64 -6.19 21.19 -10.52
C LEU A 64 -6.26 22.36 -11.51
N LEU A 65 -7.24 23.25 -11.33
CA LEU A 65 -7.34 24.49 -12.11
C LEU A 65 -6.14 25.41 -11.85
N ALA A 66 -5.70 25.55 -10.60
CA ALA A 66 -4.50 26.32 -10.25
C ALA A 66 -3.21 25.73 -10.85
N LEU A 67 -3.18 24.40 -11.07
CA LEU A 67 -2.10 23.70 -11.78
C LEU A 67 -2.20 23.80 -13.32
N GLY A 68 -3.20 24.51 -13.85
CA GLY A 68 -3.39 24.73 -15.29
C GLY A 68 -4.08 23.59 -16.02
N GLN A 69 -4.78 22.69 -15.33
CA GLN A 69 -5.50 21.59 -15.97
C GLN A 69 -6.82 22.06 -16.63
N PRO A 70 -7.28 21.40 -17.70
CA PRO A 70 -8.55 21.72 -18.34
C PRO A 70 -9.75 21.61 -17.36
N PRO A 71 -10.70 22.56 -17.35
CA PRO A 71 -11.81 22.55 -16.40
C PRO A 71 -12.66 21.28 -16.40
N LEU A 72 -12.93 20.73 -17.60
CA LEU A 72 -13.69 19.49 -17.74
C LEU A 72 -12.95 18.30 -17.09
N LEU A 73 -11.63 18.23 -17.26
CA LEU A 73 -10.80 17.19 -16.64
C LEU A 73 -10.78 17.34 -15.12
N ALA A 74 -10.57 18.56 -14.62
CA ALA A 74 -10.57 18.87 -13.19
C ALA A 74 -11.90 18.46 -12.51
N PHE A 75 -13.03 18.76 -13.16
CA PHE A 75 -14.36 18.38 -12.70
C PHE A 75 -14.55 16.86 -12.60
N HIS A 76 -14.15 16.10 -13.63
CA HIS A 76 -14.27 14.65 -13.63
C HIS A 76 -13.36 13.98 -12.60
N VAL A 77 -12.11 14.46 -12.46
CA VAL A 77 -11.14 13.95 -11.48
C VAL A 77 -11.66 14.17 -10.05
N GLN A 78 -12.21 15.35 -9.74
CA GLN A 78 -12.79 15.61 -8.42
C GLN A 78 -13.95 14.64 -8.11
N ARG A 79 -14.87 14.41 -9.04
CA ARG A 79 -15.97 13.45 -8.83
C ARG A 79 -15.46 12.04 -8.61
N PHE A 80 -14.43 11.62 -9.35
CA PHE A 80 -13.77 10.33 -9.18
C PHE A 80 -13.15 10.20 -7.78
N LEU A 81 -12.41 11.21 -7.32
CA LEU A 81 -11.77 11.21 -6.01
C LEU A 81 -12.78 11.25 -4.86
N ARG A 82 -13.89 11.97 -5.01
CA ARG A 82 -14.98 11.99 -4.00
C ARG A 82 -15.55 10.59 -3.74
N VAL A 83 -15.68 9.77 -4.77
CA VAL A 83 -16.14 8.38 -4.61
C VAL A 83 -15.07 7.52 -3.93
N LEU A 84 -13.78 7.76 -4.20
CA LEU A 84 -12.68 7.05 -3.55
C LEU A 84 -12.54 7.35 -2.06
N ILE A 85 -13.01 8.51 -1.56
CA ILE A 85 -13.03 8.82 -0.12
C ILE A 85 -13.71 7.70 0.68
N ILE A 86 -14.78 7.12 0.14
CA ILE A 86 -15.53 6.03 0.80
C ILE A 86 -14.66 4.77 0.94
N GLY A 87 -13.79 4.49 -0.02
CA GLY A 87 -12.90 3.33 -0.04
C GLY A 87 -11.60 3.51 0.74
N ALA A 88 -11.15 4.76 0.94
CA ALA A 88 -9.87 5.04 1.55
C ALA A 88 -9.70 4.47 2.98
N PRO A 89 -10.69 4.58 3.90
CA PRO A 89 -10.61 3.94 5.21
C PRO A 89 -10.54 2.42 5.14
N GLY A 90 -11.26 1.80 4.18
CA GLY A 90 -11.23 0.37 3.94
C GLY A 90 -9.84 -0.11 3.48
N TYR A 91 -9.18 0.66 2.62
CA TYR A 91 -7.81 0.36 2.19
C TYR A 91 -6.80 0.44 3.34
N VAL A 92 -6.88 1.49 4.17
CA VAL A 92 -6.04 1.60 5.38
C VAL A 92 -6.30 0.43 6.33
N GLY A 93 -7.56 0.09 6.58
CA GLY A 93 -7.91 -1.06 7.41
C GLY A 93 -7.32 -2.37 6.88
N PHE A 94 -7.45 -2.61 5.56
CA PHE A 94 -6.87 -3.76 4.89
C PHE A 94 -5.34 -3.81 5.02
N GLU A 95 -4.65 -2.71 4.70
CA GLU A 95 -3.19 -2.63 4.78
C GLU A 95 -2.68 -2.83 6.21
N SER A 96 -3.29 -2.16 7.19
CA SER A 96 -2.93 -2.33 8.60
C SER A 96 -3.15 -3.77 9.08
N MET A 97 -4.27 -4.41 8.71
CA MET A 97 -4.58 -5.79 9.11
C MET A 97 -3.64 -6.80 8.44
N LYS A 98 -3.30 -6.55 7.17
CA LYS A 98 -2.28 -7.32 6.45
C LYS A 98 -0.95 -7.28 7.20
N LYS A 99 -0.46 -6.09 7.56
CA LYS A 99 0.79 -5.97 8.33
C LYS A 99 0.70 -6.64 9.71
N TYR A 100 -0.43 -6.54 10.39
CA TYR A 100 -0.67 -7.20 11.68
C TYR A 100 -0.53 -8.73 11.59
N LEU A 101 -1.07 -9.36 10.55
CA LEU A 101 -0.93 -10.79 10.30
C LEU A 101 0.49 -11.17 9.88
N GLN A 102 1.15 -10.32 9.08
CA GLN A 102 2.55 -10.52 8.67
C GLN A 102 3.51 -10.48 9.88
N CYS A 103 3.23 -9.66 10.90
CA CYS A 103 4.02 -9.64 12.16
C CYS A 103 4.04 -11.01 12.84
N GLN A 104 2.91 -11.71 12.77
CA GLN A 104 2.71 -13.03 13.37
C GLN A 104 3.24 -14.18 12.49
N GLY A 105 3.85 -13.87 11.33
CA GLY A 105 4.31 -14.88 10.38
C GLY A 105 3.23 -15.41 9.43
N ILE A 106 2.00 -14.87 9.48
CA ILE A 106 0.88 -15.29 8.62
C ILE A 106 0.91 -14.50 7.31
N MET A 107 1.91 -14.77 6.47
CA MET A 107 2.17 -14.00 5.23
C MET A 107 1.16 -14.30 4.10
N GLY A 108 0.60 -15.52 4.06
CA GLY A 108 -0.25 -15.97 2.96
C GLY A 108 -1.70 -15.46 2.99
N ALA A 109 -2.16 -14.94 4.14
CA ALA A 109 -3.56 -14.56 4.34
C ALA A 109 -4.02 -13.50 3.32
N SER A 110 -3.24 -12.43 3.13
CA SER A 110 -3.59 -11.37 2.19
C SER A 110 -3.65 -11.87 0.75
N THR A 111 -2.78 -12.80 0.36
CA THR A 111 -2.76 -13.36 -0.99
C THR A 111 -4.02 -14.17 -1.27
N THR A 112 -4.44 -15.01 -0.32
CA THR A 112 -5.69 -15.78 -0.44
C THR A 112 -6.90 -14.86 -0.56
N ILE A 113 -6.98 -13.81 0.27
CA ILE A 113 -8.09 -12.85 0.19
C ILE A 113 -8.08 -12.09 -1.14
N LEU A 114 -6.92 -11.62 -1.60
CA LEU A 114 -6.80 -10.94 -2.89
C LEU A 114 -7.19 -11.84 -4.06
N ALA A 115 -6.83 -13.13 -4.02
CA ALA A 115 -7.22 -14.09 -5.05
C ALA A 115 -8.75 -14.31 -5.11
N ILE A 116 -9.44 -14.26 -3.98
CA ILE A 116 -10.91 -14.38 -3.91
C ILE A 116 -11.60 -13.08 -4.35
N VAL A 117 -11.10 -11.93 -3.89
CA VAL A 117 -11.76 -10.64 -4.13
C VAL A 117 -11.46 -10.09 -5.54
N SER A 118 -10.33 -10.46 -6.16
CA SER A 118 -9.98 -9.97 -7.50
C SER A 118 -11.04 -10.32 -8.58
N PRO A 119 -11.55 -11.57 -8.70
CA PRO A 119 -12.67 -11.87 -9.59
C PRO A 119 -13.93 -11.08 -9.28
N ILE A 120 -14.23 -10.86 -8.00
CA ILE A 120 -15.38 -10.05 -7.55
C ILE A 120 -15.20 -8.60 -8.04
N ASN A 121 -13.99 -8.04 -7.92
CA ASN A 121 -13.68 -6.71 -8.42
C ASN A 121 -13.86 -6.60 -9.94
N ILE A 122 -13.47 -7.62 -10.71
CA ILE A 122 -13.68 -7.67 -12.16
C ILE A 122 -15.19 -7.63 -12.46
N GLY A 123 -15.97 -8.50 -11.81
CA GLY A 123 -17.43 -8.52 -11.97
C GLY A 123 -18.09 -7.19 -11.59
N LEU A 124 -17.68 -6.60 -10.46
CA LEU A 124 -18.17 -5.29 -10.01
C LEU A 124 -17.84 -4.19 -11.00
N ASN A 125 -16.63 -4.16 -11.56
CA ASN A 125 -16.27 -3.18 -12.58
C ASN A 125 -17.14 -3.34 -13.82
N ILE A 126 -17.33 -4.57 -14.32
CA ILE A 126 -18.17 -4.81 -15.51
C ILE A 126 -19.60 -4.33 -15.27
N VAL A 127 -20.20 -4.70 -14.13
CA VAL A 127 -21.58 -4.32 -13.80
C VAL A 127 -21.72 -2.82 -13.57
N LEU A 128 -20.86 -2.23 -12.74
CA LEU A 128 -20.98 -0.82 -12.35
C LEU A 128 -20.64 0.15 -13.49
N VAL A 129 -19.74 -0.25 -14.39
CA VAL A 129 -19.34 0.59 -15.52
C VAL A 129 -20.26 0.42 -16.73
N HIS A 130 -20.62 -0.82 -17.09
CA HIS A 130 -21.37 -1.08 -18.34
C HIS A 130 -22.88 -1.22 -18.14
N HIS A 131 -23.35 -1.71 -16.98
CA HIS A 131 -24.76 -2.01 -16.76
C HIS A 131 -25.48 -1.01 -15.84
N THR A 132 -24.76 -0.01 -15.33
CA THR A 132 -25.31 1.00 -14.40
C THR A 132 -25.15 2.41 -14.96
N SER A 133 -26.01 3.34 -14.56
CA SER A 133 -25.94 4.76 -14.97
C SER A 133 -24.70 5.52 -14.45
N LEU A 134 -23.85 4.86 -13.65
CA LEU A 134 -22.64 5.43 -13.05
C LEU A 134 -21.50 5.61 -14.06
N GLY A 135 -21.47 4.83 -15.14
CA GLY A 135 -20.41 4.89 -16.16
C GLY A 135 -19.00 4.84 -15.55
N LEU A 136 -18.16 5.84 -15.84
CA LEU A 136 -16.79 5.93 -15.33
C LEU A 136 -16.71 5.98 -13.79
N LEU A 137 -17.74 6.52 -13.10
CA LEU A 137 -17.79 6.56 -11.64
C LEU A 137 -18.07 5.19 -11.01
N GLY A 138 -18.46 4.19 -11.82
CA GLY A 138 -18.59 2.80 -11.38
C GLY A 138 -17.25 2.18 -10.97
N SER A 139 -16.15 2.56 -11.63
CA SER A 139 -14.81 2.04 -11.34
C SER A 139 -14.28 2.40 -9.94
N PRO A 140 -14.27 3.68 -9.49
CA PRO A 140 -13.83 4.02 -8.15
C PRO A 140 -14.76 3.45 -7.08
N LEU A 141 -16.06 3.27 -7.39
CA LEU A 141 -16.99 2.61 -6.48
C LEU A 141 -16.69 1.11 -6.32
N ALA A 142 -16.42 0.40 -7.44
CA ALA A 142 -16.04 -1.01 -7.43
C ALA A 142 -14.77 -1.24 -6.59
N VAL A 143 -13.77 -0.39 -6.76
CA VAL A 143 -12.53 -0.39 -5.98
C VAL A 143 -12.80 -0.11 -4.50
N SER A 144 -13.63 0.89 -4.18
CA SER A 144 -14.02 1.19 -2.78
C SER A 144 -14.68 -0.01 -2.10
N ILE A 145 -15.65 -0.66 -2.77
CA ILE A 145 -16.30 -1.87 -2.27
C ILE A 145 -15.26 -2.99 -2.06
N THR A 146 -14.36 -3.16 -3.03
CA THR A 146 -13.31 -4.18 -2.99
C THR A 146 -12.38 -4.00 -1.79
N TYR A 147 -11.98 -2.77 -1.45
CA TYR A 147 -11.16 -2.52 -0.27
C TYR A 147 -11.86 -2.88 1.03
N TRP A 148 -13.15 -2.56 1.15
CA TRP A 148 -13.95 -2.98 2.30
C TRP A 148 -14.13 -4.50 2.38
N LEU A 149 -14.35 -5.17 1.25
CA LEU A 149 -14.42 -6.63 1.19
C LEU A 149 -13.10 -7.28 1.60
N CYS A 150 -11.97 -6.76 1.09
CA CYS A 150 -10.65 -7.22 1.49
C CYS A 150 -10.43 -7.06 2.99
N PHE A 151 -10.80 -5.92 3.57
CA PHE A 151 -10.69 -5.70 5.02
C PHE A 151 -11.59 -6.65 5.81
N ALA A 152 -12.86 -6.81 5.41
CA ALA A 152 -13.82 -7.66 6.09
C ALA A 152 -13.41 -9.14 6.03
N PHE A 153 -13.02 -9.64 4.85
CA PHE A 153 -12.59 -11.03 4.69
C PHE A 153 -11.27 -11.31 5.42
N LEU A 154 -10.35 -10.34 5.45
CA LEU A 154 -9.14 -10.49 6.23
C LEU A 154 -9.43 -10.49 7.74
N ALA A 155 -10.38 -9.68 8.21
CA ALA A 155 -10.83 -9.72 9.60
C ALA A 155 -11.48 -11.06 9.97
N ILE A 156 -12.31 -11.61 9.09
CA ILE A 156 -12.90 -12.95 9.25
C ILE A 156 -11.80 -14.01 9.27
N TYR A 157 -10.85 -13.94 8.35
CA TYR A 157 -9.71 -14.86 8.32
C TYR A 157 -8.90 -14.79 9.63
N THR A 158 -8.62 -13.58 10.14
CA THR A 158 -7.94 -13.39 11.42
C THR A 158 -8.70 -14.06 12.56
N TYR A 159 -10.02 -13.88 12.62
CA TYR A 159 -10.88 -14.47 13.65
C TYR A 159 -10.89 -16.01 13.61
N LEU A 160 -10.88 -16.59 12.40
CA LEU A 160 -10.90 -18.04 12.21
C LEU A 160 -9.52 -18.70 12.27
N SER A 161 -8.44 -17.92 12.16
CA SER A 161 -7.08 -18.45 12.07
C SER A 161 -6.64 -19.08 13.40
N PRO A 162 -6.30 -20.38 13.42
CA PRO A 162 -5.85 -21.05 14.64
C PRO A 162 -4.51 -20.49 15.13
N ILE A 163 -3.61 -20.12 14.20
CA ILE A 163 -2.30 -19.53 14.51
C ILE A 163 -2.48 -18.19 15.22
N HIS A 164 -3.41 -17.36 14.76
CA HIS A 164 -3.69 -16.08 15.42
C HIS A 164 -4.24 -16.30 16.84
N ARG A 165 -5.14 -17.27 17.01
CA ARG A 165 -5.71 -17.62 18.31
C ARG A 165 -4.66 -18.13 19.29
N GLU A 166 -3.70 -18.93 18.82
CA GLU A 166 -2.57 -19.43 19.61
C GLU A 166 -1.60 -18.30 20.03
N ASN A 167 -1.41 -17.30 19.16
CA ASN A 167 -0.54 -16.16 19.45
C ASN A 167 -1.10 -15.23 20.54
N GLU A 168 -2.42 -15.26 20.84
CA GLU A 168 -3.08 -14.46 21.87
C GLU A 168 -2.78 -12.94 21.76
N THR A 169 -2.54 -12.46 20.55
CA THR A 169 -2.10 -11.06 20.30
C THR A 169 -3.24 -10.04 20.36
N TRP A 170 -4.48 -10.50 20.51
CA TRP A 170 -5.67 -9.65 20.58
C TRP A 170 -6.28 -9.65 21.99
N GLY A 171 -6.11 -8.54 22.71
CA GLY A 171 -6.65 -8.34 24.07
C GLY A 171 -7.98 -7.58 24.14
N GLY A 172 -8.67 -7.40 23.01
CA GLY A 172 -9.86 -6.54 22.91
C GLY A 172 -9.53 -5.07 22.61
N ILE A 173 -10.56 -4.24 22.53
CA ILE A 173 -10.41 -2.82 22.17
C ILE A 173 -10.02 -2.01 23.42
N GLN A 174 -8.81 -1.46 23.41
CA GLN A 174 -8.23 -0.74 24.56
C GLN A 174 -7.98 0.74 24.21
N LEU A 175 -9.03 1.49 23.90
CA LEU A 175 -8.93 2.88 23.41
C LEU A 175 -8.05 3.79 24.28
N ARG A 176 -8.09 3.63 25.62
CA ARG A 176 -7.29 4.45 26.54
C ARG A 176 -5.78 4.29 26.32
N THR A 177 -5.31 3.07 26.10
CA THR A 177 -3.89 2.78 25.88
C THR A 177 -3.48 3.05 24.43
N VAL A 178 -4.42 2.88 23.50
CA VAL A 178 -4.22 3.19 22.10
C VAL A 178 -3.99 4.70 21.89
N LEU A 179 -4.81 5.54 22.54
CA LEU A 179 -4.79 7.00 22.46
C LEU A 179 -3.81 7.68 23.42
N ASP A 180 -2.94 6.92 24.09
CA ASP A 180 -1.87 7.49 24.90
C ASP A 180 -0.98 8.40 24.05
N PHE A 181 -0.86 9.68 24.44
CA PHE A 181 -0.25 10.71 23.62
C PHE A 181 1.22 10.40 23.30
N LYS A 182 1.97 9.92 24.30
CA LYS A 182 3.39 9.55 24.12
C LYS A 182 3.54 8.42 23.10
N SER A 183 2.71 7.39 23.23
CA SER A 183 2.76 6.23 22.34
C SER A 183 2.26 6.54 20.92
N CYS A 184 1.31 7.47 20.78
CA CYS A 184 0.89 8.02 19.48
C CYS A 184 2.01 8.82 18.82
N TYR A 185 2.73 9.64 19.59
CA TYR A 185 3.86 10.40 19.09
C TYR A 185 4.99 9.50 18.58
N GLU A 186 5.39 8.47 19.33
CA GLU A 186 6.39 7.49 18.89
C GLU A 186 5.97 6.76 17.61
N PHE A 187 4.68 6.42 17.48
CA PHE A 187 4.16 5.84 16.24
C PHE A 187 4.25 6.81 15.06
N LEU A 188 3.82 8.06 15.24
CA LEU A 188 3.86 9.09 14.19
C LEU A 188 5.29 9.44 13.79
N LYS A 189 6.24 9.40 14.72
CA LYS A 189 7.67 9.63 14.46
C LYS A 189 8.26 8.61 13.48
N LEU A 190 7.69 7.40 13.40
CA LEU A 190 8.03 6.39 12.40
C LEU A 190 7.14 6.47 11.16
N ALA A 191 5.84 6.71 11.34
CA ALA A 191 4.88 6.73 10.25
C ALA A 191 5.11 7.91 9.30
N LEU A 192 5.38 9.12 9.80
CA LEU A 192 5.56 10.31 8.96
C LEU A 192 6.76 10.19 8.01
N PRO A 193 7.97 9.77 8.45
CA PRO A 193 9.06 9.49 7.53
C PRO A 193 8.72 8.40 6.50
N GLY A 194 7.99 7.36 6.89
CA GLY A 194 7.54 6.31 5.96
C GLY A 194 6.58 6.85 4.90
N ILE A 195 5.62 7.69 5.29
CA ILE A 195 4.69 8.38 4.37
C ILE A 195 5.45 9.29 3.42
N LEU A 196 6.42 10.07 3.94
CA LEU A 196 7.24 10.95 3.12
C LEU A 196 8.12 10.16 2.15
N MET A 197 8.77 9.08 2.60
CA MET A 197 9.62 8.24 1.76
C MET A 197 8.85 7.67 0.57
N VAL A 198 7.69 7.08 0.82
CA VAL A 198 6.82 6.55 -0.25
C VAL A 198 6.30 7.71 -1.09
N GLY A 199 5.77 8.76 -0.47
CA GLY A 199 5.20 9.91 -1.17
C GLY A 199 6.17 10.63 -2.11
N THR A 200 7.44 10.81 -1.71
CA THR A 200 8.47 11.46 -2.54
C THR A 200 8.89 10.60 -3.71
N GLU A 201 8.94 9.28 -3.57
CA GLU A 201 9.20 8.35 -4.67
C GLU A 201 8.12 8.49 -5.76
N TRP A 202 6.84 8.41 -5.39
CA TRP A 202 5.74 8.59 -6.35
C TRP A 202 5.70 9.99 -6.94
N ALA A 203 5.99 11.03 -6.14
CA ALA A 203 6.07 12.40 -6.63
C ALA A 203 7.21 12.59 -7.65
N ALA A 204 8.35 11.92 -7.46
CA ALA A 204 9.46 11.96 -8.41
C ALA A 204 9.05 11.38 -9.77
N PHE A 205 8.35 10.23 -9.78
CA PHE A 205 7.83 9.65 -11.02
C PHE A 205 6.84 10.57 -11.74
N GLU A 206 5.96 11.27 -11.00
CA GLU A 206 5.05 12.25 -11.58
C GLU A 206 5.77 13.46 -12.19
N ILE A 207 6.83 13.96 -11.55
CA ILE A 207 7.64 15.05 -12.10
C ILE A 207 8.26 14.64 -13.45
N VAL A 208 8.79 13.41 -13.54
CA VAL A 208 9.34 12.86 -14.79
C VAL A 208 8.26 12.70 -15.85
N ALA A 209 7.06 12.23 -15.48
CA ALA A 209 5.92 12.12 -16.39
C ALA A 209 5.48 13.48 -16.94
N LEU A 210 5.40 14.51 -16.09
CA LEU A 210 5.07 15.88 -16.49
C LEU A 210 6.17 16.48 -17.40
N ALA A 211 7.44 16.20 -17.13
CA ALA A 211 8.54 16.61 -18.00
C ALA A 211 8.46 15.94 -19.38
N ALA A 212 8.21 14.62 -19.42
CA ALA A 212 8.00 13.89 -20.66
C ALA A 212 6.80 14.41 -21.45
N GLY A 213 5.71 14.80 -20.77
CA GLY A 213 4.54 15.44 -21.38
C GLY A 213 4.84 16.73 -22.13
N ARG A 214 5.84 17.52 -21.67
CA ARG A 214 6.28 18.73 -22.37
C ARG A 214 7.12 18.45 -23.61
N LEU A 215 7.75 17.27 -23.70
CA LEU A 215 8.57 16.87 -24.85
C LEU A 215 7.74 16.32 -26.02
N GLY A 216 6.45 16.02 -25.79
CA GLY A 216 5.51 15.57 -26.82
C GLY A 216 4.84 14.24 -26.47
N ALA A 217 3.97 13.78 -27.36
CA ALA A 217 3.15 12.58 -27.12
C ALA A 217 3.96 11.28 -27.07
N ILE A 218 5.01 11.15 -27.90
CA ILE A 218 5.83 9.92 -27.95
C ILE A 218 6.62 9.72 -26.65
N PRO A 219 7.38 10.72 -26.13
CA PRO A 219 8.04 10.60 -24.84
C PRO A 219 7.08 10.33 -23.69
N LEU A 220 5.90 10.95 -23.68
CA LEU A 220 4.88 10.72 -22.64
C LEU A 220 4.32 9.29 -22.68
N ALA A 221 4.06 8.76 -23.87
CA ALA A 221 3.62 7.38 -24.04
C ALA A 221 4.70 6.38 -23.60
N ALA A 222 5.96 6.61 -23.99
CA ALA A 222 7.09 5.80 -23.56
C ALA A 222 7.25 5.82 -22.02
N GLN A 223 7.17 7.00 -21.41
CA GLN A 223 7.25 7.15 -19.95
C GLN A 223 6.11 6.42 -19.24
N SER A 224 4.89 6.43 -19.80
CA SER A 224 3.76 5.69 -19.24
C SER A 224 4.00 4.18 -19.25
N ILE A 225 4.55 3.64 -20.34
CA ILE A 225 4.93 2.22 -20.45
C ILE A 225 6.03 1.88 -19.43
N ILE A 226 7.05 2.74 -19.30
CA ILE A 226 8.12 2.57 -18.31
C ILE A 226 7.55 2.52 -16.91
N MET A 227 6.66 3.45 -16.54
CA MET A 227 6.05 3.49 -15.20
C MET A 227 5.18 2.27 -14.92
N THR A 228 4.38 1.80 -15.88
CA THR A 228 3.58 0.57 -15.69
C THR A 228 4.47 -0.67 -15.54
N THR A 229 5.54 -0.75 -16.33
CA THR A 229 6.52 -1.84 -16.25
C THR A 229 7.23 -1.82 -14.89
N ASP A 230 7.68 -0.65 -14.43
CA ASP A 230 8.32 -0.46 -13.13
C ASP A 230 7.42 -0.92 -11.98
N GLN A 231 6.13 -0.55 -11.97
CA GLN A 231 5.19 -0.98 -10.93
C GLN A 231 5.06 -2.52 -10.82
N ILE A 232 5.04 -3.21 -11.96
CA ILE A 232 4.97 -4.68 -11.99
C ILE A 232 6.27 -5.26 -11.42
N LEU A 233 7.41 -4.75 -11.88
CA LEU A 233 8.73 -5.27 -11.49
C LEU A 233 9.06 -4.96 -10.01
N ASN A 234 8.69 -3.79 -9.52
CA ASN A 234 8.94 -3.33 -8.14
C ASN A 234 8.13 -4.14 -7.10
N THR A 235 7.06 -4.83 -7.52
CA THR A 235 6.30 -5.71 -6.62
C THR A 235 7.16 -6.82 -6.00
N LEU A 236 8.15 -7.34 -6.75
CA LEU A 236 9.09 -8.36 -6.26
C LEU A 236 10.02 -7.85 -5.14
N PRO A 237 10.85 -6.81 -5.36
CA PRO A 237 11.71 -6.27 -4.31
C PRO A 237 10.91 -5.68 -3.14
N PHE A 238 9.74 -5.08 -3.40
CA PHE A 238 8.86 -4.62 -2.32
C PHE A 238 8.43 -5.76 -1.39
N GLY A 239 8.02 -6.91 -1.96
CA GLY A 239 7.68 -8.10 -1.18
C GLY A 239 8.84 -8.63 -0.34
N ILE A 240 10.06 -8.66 -0.91
CA ILE A 240 11.28 -9.03 -0.18
C ILE A 240 11.55 -8.03 0.95
N GLY A 241 11.42 -6.73 0.70
CA GLY A 241 11.63 -5.67 1.68
C GLY A 241 10.67 -5.76 2.87
N VAL A 242 9.39 -6.07 2.61
CA VAL A 242 8.41 -6.33 3.68
C VAL A 242 8.82 -7.56 4.50
N ALA A 243 9.11 -8.69 3.84
CA ALA A 243 9.52 -9.91 4.53
C ALA A 243 10.81 -9.71 5.35
N ALA A 244 11.78 -8.97 4.82
CA ALA A 244 13.02 -8.61 5.48
C ALA A 244 12.75 -7.78 6.74
N SER A 245 11.94 -6.73 6.63
CA SER A 245 11.56 -5.87 7.75
C SER A 245 10.90 -6.67 8.88
N MET A 246 9.97 -7.56 8.54
CA MET A 246 9.31 -8.42 9.53
C MET A 246 10.30 -9.35 10.23
N ARG A 247 11.18 -10.03 9.48
CA ARG A 247 12.14 -10.98 10.05
C ARG A 247 13.18 -10.28 10.91
N VAL A 248 13.75 -9.18 10.42
CA VAL A 248 14.73 -8.39 11.18
C VAL A 248 14.10 -7.85 12.45
N GLY A 249 12.89 -7.28 12.37
CA GLY A 249 12.19 -6.76 13.54
C GLY A 249 11.82 -7.85 14.56
N ASN A 250 11.40 -9.04 14.11
CA ASN A 250 11.18 -10.19 14.99
C ASN A 250 12.47 -10.67 15.69
N PHE A 251 13.62 -10.67 15.00
CA PHE A 251 14.89 -11.02 15.65
C PHE A 251 15.38 -9.94 16.62
N ILE A 252 15.14 -8.66 16.30
CA ILE A 252 15.43 -7.54 17.21
C ILE A 252 14.59 -7.67 18.49
N GLY A 253 13.29 -7.92 18.37
CA GLY A 253 12.40 -8.12 19.52
C GLY A 253 12.81 -9.33 20.36
N ALA A 254 13.17 -10.44 19.71
CA ALA A 254 13.71 -11.63 20.38
C ALA A 254 15.13 -11.45 20.98
N ARG A 255 15.72 -10.25 20.90
CA ARG A 255 17.08 -9.95 21.37
C ARG A 255 18.15 -10.87 20.77
N SER A 256 18.03 -11.17 19.48
CA SER A 256 18.97 -12.00 18.72
C SER A 256 19.69 -11.17 17.63
N PRO A 257 20.84 -10.53 17.97
CA PRO A 257 21.59 -9.72 17.01
C PRO A 257 22.14 -10.54 15.83
N SER A 258 22.53 -11.79 16.08
CA SER A 258 23.02 -12.70 15.04
C SER A 258 21.91 -13.07 14.06
N GLY A 259 20.71 -13.36 14.56
CA GLY A 259 19.53 -13.62 13.73
C GLY A 259 19.13 -12.41 12.90
N ALA A 260 19.13 -11.21 13.49
CA ALA A 260 18.83 -9.96 12.80
C ALA A 260 19.84 -9.68 11.68
N LYS A 261 21.14 -9.85 11.95
CA LYS A 261 22.22 -9.68 10.96
C LYS A 261 22.11 -10.71 9.83
N ALA A 262 21.86 -11.97 10.15
CA ALA A 262 21.67 -13.02 9.14
C ALA A 262 20.46 -12.74 8.25
N ALA A 263 19.31 -12.34 8.84
CA ALA A 263 18.12 -11.99 8.09
C ALA A 263 18.33 -10.79 7.16
N ALA A 264 19.05 -9.76 7.63
CA ALA A 264 19.38 -8.59 6.83
C ALA A 264 20.29 -8.94 5.64
N HIS A 265 21.37 -9.70 5.87
CA HIS A 265 22.28 -10.11 4.79
C HIS A 265 21.61 -11.05 3.79
N ALA A 266 20.83 -12.03 4.26
CA ALA A 266 20.10 -12.94 3.38
C ALA A 266 19.10 -12.19 2.50
N SER A 267 18.39 -11.22 3.08
CA SER A 267 17.44 -10.38 2.32
C SER A 267 18.15 -9.49 1.32
N ALA A 268 19.28 -8.88 1.69
CA ALA A 268 20.07 -8.06 0.78
C ALA A 268 20.61 -8.88 -0.41
N LEU A 269 21.15 -10.08 -0.14
CA LEU A 269 21.61 -10.98 -1.19
C LEU A 269 20.46 -11.40 -2.12
N LEU A 270 19.31 -11.75 -1.55
CA LEU A 270 18.13 -12.12 -2.32
C LEU A 270 17.65 -10.96 -3.21
N SER A 271 17.61 -9.73 -2.68
CA SER A 271 17.26 -8.54 -3.47
C SER A 271 18.23 -8.29 -4.63
N VAL A 272 19.54 -8.51 -4.42
CA VAL A 272 20.54 -8.40 -5.49
C VAL A 272 20.32 -9.47 -6.57
N ILE A 273 20.10 -10.73 -6.17
CA ILE A 273 19.86 -11.83 -7.12
C ILE A 273 18.58 -11.56 -7.92
N VAL A 274 17.49 -11.21 -7.26
CA VAL A 274 16.21 -10.92 -7.94
C VAL A 274 16.33 -9.70 -8.84
N GLY A 275 17.01 -8.65 -8.38
CA GLY A 275 17.29 -7.46 -9.19
C GLY A 275 18.11 -7.79 -10.45
N LEU A 276 19.12 -8.64 -10.34
CA LEU A 276 19.91 -9.12 -11.48
C LEU A 276 19.05 -9.93 -12.45
N VAL A 277 18.20 -10.83 -11.95
CA VAL A 277 17.28 -11.61 -12.80
C VAL A 277 16.32 -10.70 -13.56
N VAL A 278 15.74 -9.71 -12.88
CA VAL A 278 14.86 -8.71 -13.51
C VAL A 278 15.61 -7.92 -14.57
N MET A 279 16.83 -7.45 -14.27
CA MET A 279 17.66 -6.72 -15.22
C MET A 279 17.97 -7.55 -16.47
N VAL A 280 18.39 -8.81 -16.29
CA VAL A 280 18.69 -9.73 -17.40
C VAL A 280 17.43 -9.99 -18.23
N ALA A 281 16.28 -10.21 -17.59
CA ALA A 281 15.01 -10.42 -18.29
C ALA A 281 14.60 -9.18 -19.12
N MET A 282 14.77 -7.98 -18.56
CA MET A 282 14.51 -6.73 -19.29
C MET A 282 15.46 -6.56 -20.49
N MET A 283 16.75 -6.87 -20.32
CA MET A 283 17.71 -6.79 -21.42
C MET A 283 17.42 -7.82 -22.52
N ALA A 284 17.05 -9.05 -22.16
CA ALA A 284 16.74 -10.10 -23.12
C ALA A 284 15.44 -9.82 -23.90
N SER A 285 14.45 -9.18 -23.27
CA SER A 285 13.18 -8.82 -23.91
C SER A 285 13.27 -7.54 -24.78
N LYS A 286 14.37 -6.79 -24.70
CA LYS A 286 14.64 -5.61 -25.53
C LYS A 286 14.67 -5.95 -27.02
N ASP A 287 15.24 -7.09 -27.38
CA ASP A 287 15.38 -7.49 -28.79
C ASP A 287 14.04 -7.97 -29.36
N ALA A 288 13.24 -8.70 -28.57
CA ALA A 288 11.89 -9.11 -28.95
C ALA A 288 10.93 -7.93 -29.17
N SER A 289 11.07 -6.86 -28.39
CA SER A 289 10.27 -5.63 -28.55
C SER A 289 10.75 -4.77 -29.72
N SER A 290 12.05 -4.77 -30.05
CA SER A 290 12.55 -4.16 -31.29
C SER A 290 12.07 -4.88 -32.56
N ALA A 291 11.97 -6.21 -32.54
CA ALA A 291 11.45 -7.00 -33.66
C ALA A 291 9.94 -6.77 -33.89
N PHE A 292 9.17 -6.55 -32.83
CA PHE A 292 7.73 -6.23 -32.93
C PHE A 292 7.47 -4.79 -33.42
N ALA A 293 8.34 -3.84 -33.08
CA ALA A 293 8.26 -2.44 -33.54
C ALA A 293 8.71 -2.22 -35.00
N ILE A 294 9.41 -3.19 -35.60
CA ILE A 294 9.78 -3.16 -37.03
C ILE A 294 8.74 -3.90 -37.89
N ALA A 295 7.87 -4.71 -37.27
CA ALA A 295 6.84 -5.50 -37.95
C ALA A 295 5.48 -4.80 -38.08
N HIS A 296 5.33 -3.57 -37.55
CA HIS A 296 4.14 -2.72 -37.65
C HIS A 296 4.52 -1.28 -38.01
#